data_AF-A0A7S4VUD2-F1
#
_entry.id   AF-A0A7S4VUD2-F1
#
_cell.length_a   1.000
_cell.length_b   1.000
_cell.length_c   1.000
_cell.angle_alpha   90.00
_cell.angle_beta   90.00
_cell.angle_gamma   90.00
#
_symmetry.space_group_name_H-M   'P 1'
#
loop_
_entity.id
_entity.type
_entity.pdbx_description
1 polymer ?
#
loop_
_entity_poly.entity_id
_entity_poly.type
_entity_poly.pdbx_seq_one_letter_code
_entity_poly.pdbx_strand_id
1 'polypeptide(L)'
;AGRHGNKGVISVIMPVEDMPYDETGEPVDIVLNPLGVPSRMNVGQILETHLGAAAKGLGLRIGKLLDSKAKTTETRKLLTDIYNKVGNRTEDIKGLTDDEVMELAGNLRAGVPMATPVFDGAAEAEIKDMLELAEMDRSGQVTLFDG
;
A
#
# COMPACT_ATOMS: atom_id res chain seq x y z
N ALA A 1 -1.11 -19.49 3.64
CA ALA A 1 -1.43 -19.60 2.19
C ALA A 1 -2.14 -18.32 1.76
N GLY A 2 -1.89 -17.82 0.55
CA GLY A 2 -2.51 -16.60 0.04
C GLY A 2 -3.86 -16.84 -0.65
N ARG A 3 -4.57 -15.73 -0.93
CA ARG A 3 -5.93 -15.74 -1.51
C ARG A 3 -5.96 -16.15 -2.99
N HIS A 4 -4.80 -16.11 -3.66
CA HIS A 4 -4.63 -16.45 -5.07
C HIS A 4 -4.15 -17.89 -5.31
N GLY A 5 -4.43 -18.80 -4.38
CA GLY A 5 -4.07 -20.22 -4.48
C GLY A 5 -2.57 -20.52 -4.31
N ASN A 6 -1.76 -19.52 -3.96
CA ASN A 6 -0.36 -19.70 -3.58
C ASN A 6 -0.27 -20.34 -2.19
N LYS A 7 0.04 -21.64 -2.17
CA LYS A 7 0.33 -22.42 -0.97
C LYS A 7 1.83 -22.66 -0.85
N GLY A 8 2.31 -22.71 0.39
CA GLY A 8 3.69 -23.01 0.77
C GLY A 8 3.73 -23.47 2.22
N VAL A 9 4.85 -24.09 2.59
CA VAL A 9 5.19 -24.47 3.97
C VAL A 9 6.39 -23.62 4.38
N ILE A 10 6.41 -23.12 5.62
CA ILE A 10 7.55 -22.36 6.16
C ILE A 10 8.76 -23.29 6.18
N SER A 11 9.82 -22.94 5.47
CA SER A 11 11.04 -23.75 5.36
C SER A 11 12.10 -23.38 6.40
N VAL A 12 12.25 -22.09 6.67
CA VAL A 12 13.25 -21.55 7.60
C VAL A 12 12.70 -20.26 8.23
N ILE A 13 13.11 -19.98 9.46
CA ILE A 13 12.91 -18.69 10.12
C ILE A 13 14.29 -18.05 10.23
N MET A 14 14.47 -16.92 9.55
CA MET A 14 15.74 -16.19 9.54
C MET A 14 15.80 -15.19 10.69
N PRO A 15 16.98 -14.91 11.26
CA PRO A 15 17.24 -13.70 12.04
C PRO A 15 16.88 -12.43 11.22
N VAL A 16 16.54 -11.34 11.91
CA VAL A 16 16.11 -10.10 11.23
C VAL A 16 17.26 -9.44 10.47
N GLU A 17 18.48 -9.60 10.96
CA GLU A 17 19.71 -9.13 10.35
C GLU A 17 20.02 -9.82 9.01
N ASP A 18 19.56 -11.06 8.79
CA ASP A 18 19.79 -11.79 7.54
C ASP A 18 18.67 -11.54 6.50
N MET A 19 17.63 -10.77 6.86
CA MET A 19 16.51 -10.50 5.95
C MET A 19 16.85 -9.33 5.02
N PRO A 20 16.52 -9.43 3.72
CA PRO A 20 16.68 -8.31 2.81
C PRO A 20 15.95 -7.07 3.30
N TYR A 21 16.55 -5.90 3.15
CA TYR A 21 15.99 -4.63 3.61
C TYR A 21 16.04 -3.56 2.53
N ASP A 22 15.19 -2.53 2.67
CA ASP A 22 15.11 -1.41 1.73
C ASP A 22 16.07 -0.26 2.07
N GLU A 23 16.05 0.82 1.30
CA GLU A 23 16.90 2.01 1.56
C GLU A 23 16.66 2.69 2.91
N THR A 24 15.52 2.42 3.55
CA THR A 24 15.18 2.95 4.87
C THR A 24 15.64 2.02 6.00
N GLY A 25 16.15 0.84 5.66
CA GLY A 25 16.55 -0.19 6.61
C GLY A 25 15.39 -1.06 7.09
N GLU A 26 14.20 -0.99 6.47
CA GLU A 26 13.06 -1.83 6.85
C GLU A 26 13.26 -3.24 6.26
N PRO A 27 13.41 -4.28 7.11
CA PRO A 27 13.56 -5.65 6.64
C PRO A 27 12.23 -6.20 6.11
N VAL A 28 12.28 -7.05 5.11
CA VAL A 28 11.09 -7.75 4.60
C VAL A 28 10.63 -8.84 5.57
N ASP A 29 9.32 -9.04 5.72
CA ASP A 29 8.79 -10.08 6.61
C ASP A 29 8.83 -11.49 5.99
N ILE A 30 8.59 -11.58 4.68
CA ILE A 30 8.40 -12.87 3.96
C ILE A 30 9.02 -12.79 2.57
N VAL A 31 9.83 -13.78 2.22
CA VAL A 31 10.38 -13.96 0.87
C VAL A 31 9.62 -15.07 0.14
N LEU A 32 9.11 -14.77 -1.07
CA LEU A 32 8.40 -15.72 -1.91
C LEU A 32 9.18 -15.99 -3.21
N ASN A 33 9.13 -17.24 -3.68
CA ASN A 33 9.77 -17.61 -4.94
C ASN A 33 8.98 -17.07 -6.15
N PRO A 34 9.58 -16.23 -7.02
CA PRO A 34 8.89 -15.63 -8.16
C PRO A 34 8.45 -16.65 -9.22
N LEU A 35 9.10 -17.82 -9.32
CA LEU A 35 8.81 -18.83 -10.34
C LEU A 35 7.41 -19.48 -10.18
N GLY A 36 6.82 -19.37 -8.99
CA GLY A 36 5.49 -19.88 -8.71
C GLY A 36 4.37 -19.08 -9.38
N VAL A 37 4.64 -17.84 -9.80
CA VAL A 37 3.60 -16.96 -10.39
C VAL A 37 3.35 -17.28 -11.86
N PRO A 38 4.36 -17.31 -12.75
CA PRO A 38 4.13 -17.57 -14.17
C PRO A 38 3.58 -18.98 -14.42
N SER A 39 4.08 -19.97 -13.67
CA SER A 39 3.68 -21.37 -13.83
C SER A 39 2.22 -21.64 -13.45
N ARG A 40 1.63 -20.85 -12.55
CA ARG A 40 0.24 -20.99 -12.08
C ARG A 40 -0.70 -19.94 -12.65
N MET A 41 -0.19 -18.99 -13.42
CA MET A 41 -0.93 -17.87 -14.01
C MET A 41 -1.77 -17.07 -12.99
N ASN A 42 -1.35 -17.03 -11.73
CA ASN A 42 -2.05 -16.32 -10.66
C ASN A 42 -1.50 -14.90 -10.48
N VAL A 43 -1.59 -14.11 -11.55
CA VAL A 43 -1.10 -12.72 -11.65
C VAL A 43 -1.73 -11.79 -10.60
N GLY A 44 -2.95 -12.12 -10.14
CA GLY A 44 -3.64 -11.34 -9.11
C GLY A 44 -2.84 -11.10 -7.83
N GLN A 45 -1.94 -12.03 -7.45
CA GLN A 45 -1.09 -11.83 -6.26
C GLN A 45 -0.08 -10.68 -6.44
N ILE A 46 0.40 -10.46 -7.67
CA ILE A 46 1.32 -9.36 -7.98
C ILE A 46 0.55 -8.04 -7.91
N LEU A 47 -0.65 -7.99 -8.51
CA LEU A 47 -1.52 -6.82 -8.45
C LEU A 47 -1.93 -6.48 -7.00
N GLU A 48 -2.23 -7.50 -6.18
CA GLU A 48 -2.47 -7.36 -4.74
C GLU A 48 -1.25 -6.78 -4.02
N THR A 49 -0.04 -7.25 -4.35
CA THR A 49 1.21 -6.78 -3.75
C THR A 49 1.45 -5.31 -4.09
N HIS A 50 1.28 -4.90 -5.35
CA HIS A 50 1.42 -3.51 -5.78
C HIS A 50 0.40 -2.58 -5.12
N LEU A 51 -0.88 -2.97 -5.10
CA LEU A 51 -1.93 -2.17 -4.45
C LEU A 51 -1.75 -2.12 -2.93
N GLY A 52 -1.29 -3.22 -2.32
CA GLY A 52 -0.96 -3.27 -0.90
C GLY A 52 0.23 -2.36 -0.54
N ALA A 53 1.25 -2.32 -1.39
CA ALA A 53 2.39 -1.41 -1.24
C ALA A 53 1.94 0.05 -1.30
N ALA A 54 1.12 0.42 -2.30
CA ALA A 54 0.53 1.76 -2.39
C ALA A 54 -0.31 2.09 -1.14
N ALA A 55 -1.16 1.17 -0.69
CA ALA A 55 -1.99 1.35 0.51
C ALA A 55 -1.15 1.62 1.78
N LYS A 56 -0.08 0.85 2.00
CA LYS A 56 0.85 1.04 3.12
C LYS A 56 1.59 2.38 2.98
N GLY A 57 2.12 2.69 1.80
CA GLY A 57 2.83 3.95 1.52
C GLY A 57 1.96 5.19 1.77
N LEU A 58 0.70 5.17 1.32
CA LEU A 58 -0.27 6.23 1.62
C LEU A 58 -0.52 6.39 3.13
N GLY A 59 -0.64 5.27 3.86
CA GLY A 59 -0.76 5.28 5.33
C GLY A 59 0.45 5.91 6.02
N LEU A 60 1.66 5.58 5.56
CA LEU A 60 2.90 6.18 6.06
C LEU A 60 2.95 7.69 5.80
N ARG A 61 2.51 8.16 4.61
CA ARG A 61 2.41 9.60 4.32
C ARG A 61 1.42 10.31 5.25
N ILE A 62 0.26 9.72 5.50
CA ILE A 62 -0.72 10.23 6.48
C ILE A 62 -0.08 10.29 7.87
N GLY A 63 0.59 9.21 8.30
CA GLY A 63 1.29 9.15 9.59
C GLY A 63 2.33 10.26 9.77
N LYS A 64 3.17 10.49 8.76
CA LYS A 64 4.16 11.58 8.74
C LYS A 64 3.52 12.96 8.91
N LEU A 65 2.36 13.20 8.28
CA LEU A 65 1.63 14.47 8.46
C LEU A 65 1.07 14.62 9.88
N LEU A 66 0.53 13.54 10.45
CA LEU A 66 0.02 13.56 11.82
C LEU A 66 1.14 13.78 12.84
N ASP A 67 2.28 13.12 12.68
CA ASP A 67 3.44 13.26 13.57
C ASP A 67 4.05 14.66 13.53
N SER A 68 4.10 15.27 12.36
CA SER A 68 4.58 16.64 12.18
C SER A 68 3.60 17.70 12.70
N LYS A 69 2.44 17.29 13.24
CA LYS A 69 1.34 18.17 13.66
C LYS A 69 0.92 19.13 12.54
N ALA A 70 0.86 18.60 11.31
CA ALA A 70 0.45 19.34 10.14
C ALA A 70 -0.93 19.97 10.34
N LYS A 71 -1.21 21.05 9.59
CA LYS A 71 -2.51 21.72 9.66
C LYS A 71 -3.59 20.77 9.14
N THR A 72 -4.77 20.78 9.76
CA THR A 72 -5.92 19.97 9.32
C THR A 72 -6.24 20.17 7.84
N THR A 73 -5.98 21.35 7.29
CA THR A 73 -6.12 21.66 5.86
C THR A 73 -5.24 20.78 4.96
N GLU A 74 -4.00 20.48 5.38
CA GLU A 74 -3.06 19.66 4.61
C GLU A 74 -3.46 18.18 4.67
N THR A 75 -3.82 17.69 5.85
CA THR A 75 -4.35 16.33 6.04
C THR A 75 -5.62 16.13 5.21
N ARG A 76 -6.55 17.08 5.26
CA ARG A 76 -7.78 17.04 4.46
C ARG A 76 -7.50 17.04 2.96
N LYS A 77 -6.53 17.84 2.51
CA LYS A 77 -6.12 17.86 1.10
C LYS A 77 -5.57 16.50 0.68
N LEU A 78 -4.67 15.90 1.46
CA LEU A 78 -4.12 14.59 1.15
C LEU A 78 -5.22 13.51 1.12
N LEU A 79 -6.12 13.49 2.10
CA LEU A 79 -7.25 12.55 2.10
C LEU A 79 -8.15 12.75 0.88
N THR A 80 -8.43 14.00 0.51
CA THR A 80 -9.21 14.30 -0.71
C THR A 80 -8.50 13.76 -1.95
N ASP A 81 -7.18 13.93 -2.05
CA ASP A 81 -6.41 13.39 -3.17
C ASP A 81 -6.42 11.85 -3.18
N ILE A 82 -6.31 11.20 -2.02
CA ILE A 82 -6.35 9.73 -1.90
C ILE A 82 -7.69 9.15 -2.36
N TYR A 83 -8.80 9.75 -1.92
CA TYR A 83 -10.14 9.21 -2.21
C TYR A 83 -10.68 9.61 -3.58
N ASN A 84 -10.30 10.79 -4.11
CA ASN A 84 -11.00 11.40 -5.25
C ASN A 84 -10.11 11.63 -6.49
N LYS A 85 -8.79 11.45 -6.40
CA LYS A 85 -7.89 11.70 -7.56
C LYS A 85 -7.79 10.50 -8.50
N VAL A 86 -7.93 9.29 -7.97
CA VAL A 86 -7.75 8.05 -8.72
C VAL A 86 -9.06 7.27 -8.78
N GLY A 87 -9.42 6.82 -9.97
CA GLY A 87 -10.67 6.13 -10.25
C GLY A 87 -11.86 7.08 -10.39
N ASN A 88 -13.06 6.48 -10.47
CA ASN A 88 -14.30 7.20 -10.78
C ASN A 88 -15.21 7.43 -9.56
N ARG A 89 -14.73 7.12 -8.36
CA ARG A 89 -15.49 7.32 -7.12
C ARG A 89 -15.16 8.69 -6.54
N THR A 90 -16.15 9.30 -5.90
CA THR A 90 -16.00 10.59 -5.24
C THR A 90 -16.65 10.51 -3.87
N GLU A 91 -15.83 10.64 -2.84
CA GLU A 91 -16.26 10.66 -1.45
C GLU A 91 -16.29 12.11 -0.93
N ASP A 92 -17.27 12.41 -0.07
CA ASP A 92 -17.42 13.74 0.52
C ASP A 92 -16.51 13.93 1.74
N ILE A 93 -15.22 14.17 1.48
CA ILE A 93 -14.23 14.52 2.51
C ILE A 93 -14.41 15.96 3.00
N LYS A 94 -15.14 16.81 2.26
CA LYS A 94 -15.34 18.23 2.61
C LYS A 94 -16.42 18.40 3.67
N GLY A 95 -17.41 17.51 3.69
CA GLY A 95 -18.47 17.49 4.70
C GLY A 95 -18.01 17.12 6.10
N LEU A 96 -16.84 16.45 6.24
CA LEU A 96 -16.30 16.05 7.54
C LEU A 96 -15.84 17.26 8.37
N THR A 97 -16.07 17.22 9.67
CA THR A 97 -15.50 18.17 10.63
C THR A 97 -13.99 17.98 10.77
N ASP A 98 -13.31 18.94 11.38
CA ASP A 98 -11.86 18.86 11.57
C ASP A 98 -11.47 17.71 12.52
N ASP A 99 -12.27 17.44 13.54
CA ASP A 99 -12.05 16.32 14.47
C ASP A 99 -12.23 14.97 13.76
N GLU A 100 -13.28 14.81 12.94
CA GLU A 100 -13.52 13.60 12.14
C GLU A 100 -12.41 13.35 11.12
N VAL A 101 -11.86 14.40 10.51
CA VAL A 101 -10.72 14.28 9.58
C VAL A 101 -9.48 13.76 10.30
N MET A 102 -9.21 14.25 11.52
CA MET A 102 -8.06 13.82 12.30
C MET A 102 -8.24 12.39 12.83
N GLU A 103 -9.45 12.02 13.24
CA GLU A 103 -9.79 10.64 13.62
C GLU A 103 -9.61 9.68 12.43
N LEU A 104 -10.19 10.02 11.27
CA LEU A 104 -10.04 9.23 10.06
C LEU A 104 -8.57 9.07 9.67
N ALA A 105 -7.80 10.17 9.64
CA ALA A 105 -6.38 10.11 9.36
C ALA A 105 -5.63 9.22 10.36
N GLY A 106 -5.97 9.30 11.65
CA GLY A 106 -5.41 8.45 12.70
C GLY A 106 -5.63 6.96 12.42
N ASN A 107 -6.84 6.59 12.00
CA ASN A 107 -7.19 5.22 11.64
C ASN A 107 -6.47 4.71 10.39
N LEU A 108 -6.17 5.59 9.43
CA LEU A 108 -5.53 5.26 8.16
C LEU A 108 -4.00 5.18 8.22
N ARG A 109 -3.38 5.52 9.36
CA ARG A 109 -1.93 5.56 9.54
C ARG A 109 -1.21 4.25 9.23
N ALA A 110 -1.84 3.11 9.54
CA ALA A 110 -1.26 1.79 9.28
C ALA A 110 -1.35 1.36 7.80
N GLY A 111 -2.15 2.08 7.00
CA GLY A 111 -2.43 1.76 5.60
C GLY A 111 -3.85 2.16 5.25
N VAL A 112 -4.04 2.64 4.02
CA VAL A 112 -5.37 3.02 3.52
C VAL A 112 -6.10 1.76 3.03
N PRO A 113 -7.24 1.35 3.61
CA PRO A 113 -7.98 0.19 3.14
C PRO A 113 -8.47 0.39 1.71
N MET A 114 -8.13 -0.56 0.83
CA MET A 114 -8.52 -0.54 -0.58
C MET A 114 -9.58 -1.59 -0.86
N ALA A 115 -10.59 -1.23 -1.66
CA ALA A 115 -11.64 -2.13 -2.09
C ALA A 115 -11.59 -2.34 -3.61
N THR A 116 -11.42 -3.60 -4.03
CA THR A 116 -11.41 -4.03 -5.44
C THR A 116 -12.48 -5.11 -5.62
N PRO A 117 -13.67 -4.74 -6.15
CA PRO A 117 -14.76 -5.68 -6.41
C PRO A 117 -14.37 -6.80 -7.39
N VAL A 118 -15.03 -7.95 -7.23
CA VAL A 118 -14.85 -9.07 -8.17
C VAL A 118 -15.45 -8.67 -9.52
N PHE A 119 -14.63 -8.70 -10.58
CA PHE A 119 -14.95 -8.31 -11.96
C PHE A 119 -15.12 -6.80 -12.25
N ASP A 120 -15.01 -5.94 -11.23
CA ASP A 120 -15.03 -4.47 -11.38
C ASP A 120 -14.00 -3.84 -10.45
N GLY A 121 -12.79 -4.40 -10.49
CA GLY A 121 -11.67 -4.03 -9.62
C GLY A 121 -10.82 -2.90 -10.20
N ALA A 122 -9.84 -2.47 -9.40
CA ALA A 122 -8.90 -1.44 -9.82
C ALA A 122 -8.11 -1.86 -11.07
N ALA A 123 -8.05 -0.98 -12.07
CA ALA A 123 -7.24 -1.17 -13.27
C ALA A 123 -5.75 -0.97 -12.96
N GLU A 124 -4.87 -1.55 -13.77
CA GLU A 124 -3.41 -1.43 -13.58
C GLU A 124 -2.95 0.04 -13.58
N ALA A 125 -3.53 0.88 -14.44
CA ALA A 125 -3.23 2.31 -14.48
C ALA A 125 -3.57 3.00 -13.14
N GLU A 126 -4.70 2.67 -12.54
CA GLU A 126 -5.13 3.21 -11.25
C GLU A 126 -4.18 2.76 -10.12
N ILE A 127 -3.72 1.51 -10.13
CA ILE A 127 -2.72 1.01 -9.17
C ILE A 127 -1.41 1.80 -9.30
N LYS A 128 -0.96 2.06 -10.54
CA LYS A 128 0.25 2.85 -10.79
C LYS A 128 0.11 4.30 -10.32
N ASP A 129 -1.06 4.89 -10.52
CA ASP A 129 -1.35 6.26 -10.07
C ASP A 129 -1.42 6.32 -8.53
N MET A 130 -1.91 5.26 -7.87
CA MET A 130 -1.85 5.14 -6.41
C MET A 130 -0.41 4.98 -5.89
N LEU A 131 0.44 4.20 -6.57
CA LEU A 131 1.87 4.10 -6.24
C LEU A 131 2.56 5.47 -6.34
N GLU A 132 2.29 6.21 -7.42
CA GLU A 132 2.82 7.56 -7.59
C GLU A 132 2.32 8.52 -6.49
N LEU A 133 1.03 8.43 -6.12
CA LEU A 133 0.49 9.18 -4.99
C LEU A 133 1.11 8.75 -3.65
N ALA A 134 1.59 7.52 -3.52
CA ALA A 134 2.32 7.03 -2.37
C ALA A 134 3.81 7.45 -2.36
N GLU A 135 4.27 8.24 -3.34
CA GLU A 135 5.69 8.59 -3.56
C GLU A 135 6.57 7.36 -3.86
N MET A 136 5.98 6.35 -4.53
CA MET A 136 6.65 5.12 -4.93
C MET A 136 6.84 5.06 -6.45
N ASP A 137 7.80 4.26 -6.91
CA ASP A 137 7.99 4.02 -8.33
C ASP A 137 6.78 3.28 -8.94
N ARG A 138 6.38 3.67 -10.15
CA ARG A 138 5.20 3.09 -10.85
C ARG A 138 5.38 1.62 -11.22
N SER A 139 6.59 1.08 -11.18
CA SER A 139 6.82 -0.37 -11.34
C SER A 139 6.39 -1.18 -10.11
N GLY A 140 6.28 -0.55 -8.95
CA GLY A 140 6.10 -1.24 -7.67
C GLY A 140 7.35 -1.99 -7.19
N GLN A 141 8.49 -1.79 -7.85
CA GLN A 141 9.77 -2.41 -7.50
C GLN A 141 10.63 -1.43 -6.71
N VAL A 142 11.39 -1.97 -5.76
CA VAL A 142 12.36 -1.23 -4.96
C VAL A 142 13.69 -1.95 -4.96
N THR A 143 14.77 -1.21 -4.73
CA THR A 143 16.09 -1.82 -4.53
C THR A 143 16.16 -2.36 -3.11
N LEU A 144 16.57 -3.63 -2.98
CA LEU A 144 16.82 -4.27 -1.69
C LEU A 144 18.31 -4.58 -1.55
N PHE A 145 18.76 -4.62 -0.31
CA PHE A 145 20.11 -4.97 0.09
C PHE A 145 20.10 -6.32 0.81
N ASP A 146 21.19 -7.08 0.65
CA ASP A 146 21.40 -8.32 1.39
C ASP A 146 21.69 -7.99 2.87
N GLY A 147 21.11 -8.80 3.76
CA GLY A 147 21.19 -8.66 5.21
C GLY A 147 22.59 -8.87 5.76
#